data_AF-A0AAD8K4B9-F1
#
_entry.id   AF-A0AAD8K4B9-F1
#
_cell.length_a   1.000
_cell.length_b   1.000
_cell.length_c   1.000
_cell.angle_alpha   90.00
_cell.angle_beta   90.00
_cell.angle_gamma   90.00
#
_symmetry.space_group_name_H-M   'P 1'
#
loop_
_entity.id
_entity.type
_entity.pdbx_description
1 polymer ?
#
loop_
_entity_poly.entity_id
_entity_poly.type
_entity_poly.pdbx_seq_one_letter_code
_entity_poly.pdbx_strand_id
1 'polypeptide(L)'
;MRQRRWVELLNDYECAIRYHPGKANVVADALSRKENLKPRRQFEIKSDGIRYFDERLWVPLYGNLRELVMDEAHKSRYSIHPGSDKMYHDLKVLYWWPGMKAGIATYVSKCLTCSRVKAEYQKPNGLLQQPEIPMWKWEQISMDFVTKLPRYDSMGLQ
;
A
#
# COMPACT_ATOMS: atom_id res chain seq x y z
N MET A 1 3.64 -25.34 -6.33
CA MET A 1 5.08 -25.69 -6.40
C MET A 1 5.88 -25.45 -5.11
N ARG A 2 5.26 -25.18 -3.93
CA ARG A 2 6.01 -25.04 -2.66
C ARG A 2 6.15 -26.35 -1.88
N GLN A 3 5.11 -27.19 -1.89
CA GLN A 3 5.06 -28.42 -1.09
C GLN A 3 6.05 -29.50 -1.56
N ARG A 4 6.25 -29.70 -2.87
CA ARG A 4 7.21 -30.69 -3.40
C ARG A 4 8.65 -30.44 -2.94
N ARG A 5 9.07 -29.18 -2.88
CA ARG A 5 10.44 -28.80 -2.50
C ARG A 5 10.79 -29.14 -1.06
N TRP A 6 9.80 -29.18 -0.16
CA TRP A 6 10.00 -29.59 1.23
C TRP A 6 10.12 -31.10 1.38
N VAL A 7 9.45 -31.87 0.51
CA VAL A 7 9.53 -33.34 0.52
C VAL A 7 10.92 -33.81 0.14
N GLU A 8 11.53 -33.17 -0.87
CA GLU A 8 12.92 -33.46 -1.27
C GLU A 8 13.91 -33.15 -0.13
N LEU A 9 13.78 -31.99 0.51
CA LEU A 9 14.65 -31.59 1.64
C LEU A 9 14.55 -32.55 2.84
N LEU A 10 13.35 -33.03 3.16
CA LEU A 10 13.13 -33.90 4.32
C LEU A 10 13.65 -35.32 4.08
N ASN A 11 13.80 -35.75 2.82
CA ASN A 11 14.27 -37.08 2.46
C ASN A 11 15.78 -37.26 2.69
N ASP A 12 16.52 -36.15 2.79
CA ASP A 12 17.96 -36.15 3.07
C ASP A 12 18.29 -36.34 4.56
N TYR A 13 17.26 -36.36 5.43
CA TYR A 13 17.42 -36.52 6.87
C TYR A 13 16.70 -37.79 7.35
N GLU A 14 17.37 -38.55 8.21
CA GLU A 14 16.79 -39.74 8.83
C GLU A 14 15.83 -39.31 9.97
N CYS A 15 14.65 -38.85 9.60
CA CYS A 15 13.68 -38.31 10.55
C CYS A 15 12.64 -39.36 10.97
N ALA A 16 12.49 -39.54 12.28
CA ALA A 16 11.44 -40.36 12.87
C ALA A 16 10.28 -39.47 13.36
N ILE A 17 9.11 -39.63 12.75
CA ILE A 17 7.89 -38.93 13.20
C ILE A 17 7.39 -39.62 14.47
N ARG A 18 7.46 -38.95 15.62
CA ARG A 18 6.97 -39.47 16.90
C ARG A 18 5.70 -38.75 17.34
N TYR A 19 4.63 -39.52 17.51
CA TYR A 19 3.35 -39.02 18.03
C TYR A 19 3.38 -39.01 19.57
N HIS A 20 3.16 -37.84 20.16
CA HIS A 20 3.11 -37.67 21.61
C HIS A 20 1.68 -37.31 22.05
N PRO A 21 0.90 -38.27 22.59
CA PRO A 21 -0.43 -37.99 23.12
C PRO A 21 -0.35 -37.35 24.51
N GLY A 22 -0.96 -36.18 24.70
CA GLY A 22 -1.09 -35.53 26.02
C GLY A 22 -1.75 -34.16 26.00
N LYS A 23 -2.28 -33.73 27.16
CA LYS A 23 -3.03 -32.47 27.46
C LYS A 23 -2.38 -31.14 27.01
N ALA A 24 -1.18 -31.16 26.43
CA ALA A 24 -0.48 -30.00 25.89
C ALA A 24 -0.56 -29.90 24.35
N ASN A 25 -1.33 -30.76 23.69
CA ASN A 25 -1.58 -30.70 22.24
C ASN A 25 -2.63 -29.61 21.92
N VAL A 26 -2.25 -28.33 22.03
CA VAL A 26 -3.18 -27.18 21.88
C VAL A 26 -3.18 -26.60 20.46
N VAL A 27 -2.36 -27.09 19.53
CA VAL A 27 -2.42 -26.69 18.10
C VAL A 27 -2.00 -27.89 17.24
N ALA A 28 -2.74 -28.43 16.27
CA ALA A 28 -3.94 -27.97 15.60
C ALA A 28 -4.97 -29.11 15.55
N ASP A 29 -5.94 -29.07 16.47
CA ASP A 29 -7.21 -29.73 16.21
C ASP A 29 -7.90 -28.96 15.06
N ALA A 30 -7.90 -29.55 13.88
CA ALA A 30 -8.59 -29.02 12.70
C ALA A 30 -10.12 -28.92 12.89
N LEU A 31 -10.65 -29.34 14.05
CA LEU A 31 -12.06 -29.25 14.42
C LEU A 31 -12.35 -28.23 15.54
N SER A 32 -11.34 -27.60 16.14
CA SER A 32 -11.52 -26.48 17.09
C SER A 32 -11.77 -25.15 16.39
N ARG A 33 -11.76 -25.09 15.05
CA ARG A 33 -12.44 -24.01 14.32
C ARG A 33 -13.93 -24.24 14.46
N LYS A 34 -14.46 -24.03 15.68
CA LYS A 34 -15.82 -23.55 15.86
C LYS A 34 -15.91 -22.42 14.87
N GLU A 35 -16.70 -22.60 13.82
CA GLU A 35 -16.88 -21.51 12.88
C GLU A 35 -17.45 -20.37 13.72
N ASN A 36 -16.59 -19.42 14.07
CA ASN A 36 -16.98 -18.04 14.03
C ASN A 36 -17.29 -17.79 12.56
N LEU A 37 -18.42 -18.34 12.10
CA LEU A 37 -19.25 -17.76 11.08
C LEU A 37 -19.45 -16.35 11.62
N LYS A 38 -18.50 -15.46 11.29
CA LYS A 38 -18.76 -14.03 11.34
C LYS A 38 -20.13 -13.94 10.68
N PRO A 39 -21.15 -13.43 11.38
CA PRO A 39 -22.49 -13.38 10.81
C PRO A 39 -22.31 -12.87 9.39
N ARG A 40 -22.83 -13.63 8.41
CA ARG A 40 -22.75 -13.25 7.00
C ARG A 40 -23.08 -11.76 6.98
N ARG A 41 -22.12 -10.91 6.63
CA ARG A 41 -22.33 -9.46 6.66
C ARG A 41 -23.47 -9.20 5.69
N GLN A 42 -24.65 -8.93 6.22
CA GLN A 42 -25.86 -8.75 5.44
C GLN A 42 -26.03 -7.28 5.14
N PHE A 43 -26.75 -7.01 4.07
CA PHE A 43 -27.20 -5.65 3.82
C PHE A 43 -28.39 -5.37 4.74
N GLU A 44 -28.36 -4.19 5.35
CA GLU A 44 -29.45 -3.70 6.17
C GLU A 44 -30.17 -2.59 5.40
N ILE A 45 -31.49 -2.62 5.38
CA ILE A 45 -32.29 -1.52 4.85
C ILE A 45 -32.75 -0.70 6.05
N LYS A 46 -32.36 0.58 6.11
CA LYS A 46 -32.81 1.49 7.17
C LYS A 46 -34.16 2.10 6.81
N SER A 47 -34.74 2.88 7.71
CA SER A 47 -36.06 3.52 7.54
C SER A 47 -36.14 4.48 6.35
N ASP A 48 -34.99 4.94 5.85
CA ASP A 48 -34.83 5.77 4.64
C ASP A 48 -34.98 4.97 3.33
N GLY A 49 -35.09 3.64 3.40
CA GLY A 49 -35.14 2.75 2.23
C GLY A 49 -33.78 2.49 1.59
N ILE A 50 -32.69 3.02 2.16
CA ILE A 50 -31.33 2.88 1.64
C ILE A 50 -30.68 1.63 2.23
N ARG A 51 -29.90 0.94 1.40
CA ARG A 51 -29.11 -0.24 1.82
C ARG A 51 -27.78 0.19 2.42
N TYR A 52 -27.42 -0.42 3.54
CA TYR A 52 -26.15 -0.24 4.22
C TYR A 52 -25.42 -1.58 4.32
N PHE A 53 -24.09 -1.52 4.36
CA PHE A 53 -23.21 -2.66 4.61
C PHE A 53 -22.12 -2.23 5.58
N ASP A 54 -22.05 -2.88 6.76
CA ASP A 54 -21.04 -2.54 7.78
C ASP A 54 -21.11 -1.05 8.18
N GLU A 55 -22.34 -0.56 8.42
CA GLU A 55 -22.69 0.87 8.69
C GLU A 55 -22.38 1.88 7.57
N ARG A 56 -22.03 1.41 6.37
CA ARG A 56 -21.72 2.27 5.22
C ARG A 56 -22.81 2.21 4.17
N LEU A 57 -23.10 3.33 3.54
CA LEU A 57 -24.08 3.45 2.47
C LEU A 57 -23.64 2.62 1.26
N TRP A 58 -24.48 1.70 0.82
CA TRP A 58 -24.22 0.91 -0.37
C TRP A 58 -24.52 1.74 -1.63
N VAL A 59 -23.53 1.86 -2.52
CA VAL A 59 -23.68 2.60 -3.77
C VAL A 59 -23.97 1.62 -4.93
N PRO A 60 -25.16 1.68 -5.57
CA PRO A 60 -25.50 0.80 -6.69
C PRO A 60 -24.60 1.05 -7.91
N LEU A 61 -24.61 0.10 -8.85
CA LEU A 61 -23.89 0.26 -10.12
C LEU A 61 -24.67 1.13 -11.12
N TYR A 62 -25.99 1.16 -11.03
CA TYR A 62 -26.85 1.95 -11.91
C TYR A 62 -26.95 3.40 -11.46
N GLY A 63 -27.33 4.29 -12.39
CA GLY A 63 -27.56 5.71 -12.10
C GLY A 63 -26.29 6.55 -11.90
N ASN A 64 -25.12 6.03 -12.30
CA ASN A 64 -23.82 6.72 -12.26
C ASN A 64 -23.42 7.29 -10.89
N LEU A 65 -24.05 6.82 -9.80
CA LEU A 65 -23.80 7.34 -8.45
C LEU A 65 -22.34 7.15 -8.01
N ARG A 66 -21.70 6.05 -8.43
CA ARG A 66 -20.28 5.81 -8.15
C ARG A 66 -19.38 6.85 -8.81
N GLU A 67 -19.71 7.25 -10.05
CA GLU A 67 -18.96 8.29 -10.76
C GLU A 67 -19.19 9.65 -10.12
N LEU A 68 -20.42 9.96 -9.71
CA LEU A 68 -20.73 11.20 -8.97
C LEU A 68 -19.93 11.30 -7.66
N VAL A 69 -19.91 10.22 -6.88
CA VAL A 69 -19.12 10.15 -5.64
C VAL A 69 -17.62 10.30 -5.92
N MET A 70 -17.12 9.67 -6.99
CA MET A 70 -15.71 9.82 -7.38
C MET A 70 -15.39 11.23 -7.88
N ASP A 71 -16.27 11.85 -8.65
CA ASP A 71 -16.15 13.21 -9.16
C ASP A 71 -16.14 14.22 -8.02
N GLU A 72 -17.05 14.11 -7.06
CA GLU A 72 -17.08 15.00 -5.90
C GLU A 72 -15.81 14.88 -5.05
N ALA A 73 -15.33 13.65 -4.83
CA ALA A 73 -14.15 13.41 -4.01
C ALA A 73 -12.82 13.70 -4.71
N HIS A 74 -12.79 13.92 -6.02
CA HIS A 74 -11.55 14.10 -6.77
C HIS A 74 -11.46 15.38 -7.61
N LYS A 75 -12.60 15.89 -8.11
CA LYS A 75 -12.68 17.06 -9.00
C LYS A 75 -13.33 18.27 -8.33
N SER A 76 -13.89 18.14 -7.13
CA SER A 76 -14.42 19.31 -6.41
C SER A 76 -13.31 20.31 -6.16
N ARG A 77 -13.67 21.60 -6.10
CA ARG A 77 -12.71 22.69 -5.85
C ARG A 77 -11.97 22.54 -4.52
N TYR A 78 -12.53 21.75 -3.60
CA TYR A 78 -11.97 21.48 -2.27
C TYR A 78 -11.18 20.17 -2.22
N SER A 79 -11.44 19.23 -3.14
CA SER A 79 -10.64 18.01 -3.26
C SER A 79 -9.35 18.33 -4.02
N ILE A 80 -8.23 18.42 -3.30
CA ILE A 80 -6.89 18.67 -3.87
C ILE A 80 -6.41 17.40 -4.61
N HIS A 81 -7.16 16.95 -5.61
CA HIS A 81 -6.90 15.78 -6.44
C HIS A 81 -6.23 14.62 -5.67
N PRO A 82 -6.89 14.08 -4.62
CA PRO A 82 -6.28 13.09 -3.75
C PRO A 82 -5.84 11.86 -4.55
N GLY A 83 -4.72 11.26 -4.12
CA GLY A 83 -4.28 9.96 -4.64
C GLY A 83 -5.29 8.86 -4.33
N SER A 84 -5.16 7.73 -5.05
CA SER A 84 -6.09 6.59 -4.94
C SER A 84 -6.26 6.05 -3.52
N ASP A 85 -5.17 5.87 -2.78
CA ASP A 85 -5.25 5.37 -1.41
C ASP A 85 -5.92 6.38 -0.48
N LYS A 86 -5.58 7.67 -0.56
CA LYS A 86 -6.23 8.71 0.25
C LYS A 86 -7.73 8.76 -0.04
N MET A 87 -8.09 8.85 -1.31
CA MET A 87 -9.49 8.88 -1.75
C MET A 87 -10.28 7.64 -1.30
N TYR A 88 -9.66 6.46 -1.32
CA TYR A 88 -10.27 5.24 -0.78
C TYR A 88 -10.52 5.34 0.73
N HIS A 89 -9.56 5.83 1.51
CA HIS A 89 -9.74 5.95 2.96
C HIS A 89 -10.82 6.99 3.31
N ASP A 90 -10.84 8.13 2.62
CA ASP A 90 -11.83 9.18 2.83
C ASP A 90 -13.25 8.67 2.52
N LEU A 91 -13.45 8.03 1.37
CA LEU A 91 -14.77 7.52 0.96
C LEU A 91 -15.24 6.30 1.75
N LYS A 92 -14.31 5.44 2.17
CA LYS A 92 -14.62 4.20 2.92
C LYS A 92 -15.32 4.49 4.24
N VAL A 93 -15.20 5.69 4.80
CA VAL A 93 -15.90 6.05 6.04
C VAL A 93 -17.43 5.98 5.86
N LEU A 94 -17.92 6.46 4.72
CA LEU A 94 -19.37 6.63 4.47
C LEU A 94 -19.94 5.65 3.46
N TYR A 95 -19.15 5.25 2.45
CA TYR A 95 -19.66 4.49 1.31
C TYR A 95 -19.03 3.10 1.21
N TRP A 96 -19.76 2.20 0.57
CA TRP A 96 -19.25 0.87 0.22
C TRP A 96 -19.86 0.36 -1.08
N TRP A 97 -19.05 -0.31 -1.91
CA TRP A 97 -19.50 -1.12 -3.03
C TRP A 97 -18.45 -2.17 -3.44
N PRO A 98 -18.85 -3.26 -4.14
CA PRO A 98 -17.90 -4.25 -4.64
C PRO A 98 -16.85 -3.63 -5.57
N GLY A 99 -15.58 -3.90 -5.30
CA GLY A 99 -14.48 -3.39 -6.11
C GLY A 99 -14.14 -1.91 -5.91
N MET A 100 -14.64 -1.25 -4.85
CA MET A 100 -14.44 0.17 -4.59
C MET A 100 -12.98 0.65 -4.70
N LYS A 101 -12.02 -0.06 -4.07
CA LYS A 101 -10.60 0.32 -4.14
C LYS A 101 -10.05 0.27 -5.58
N ALA A 102 -10.40 -0.77 -6.34
CA ALA A 102 -9.97 -0.93 -7.73
C ALA A 102 -10.62 0.10 -8.67
N GLY A 103 -11.90 0.41 -8.44
CA GLY A 103 -12.62 1.45 -9.17
C GLY A 103 -11.99 2.83 -8.95
N ILE A 104 -11.70 3.18 -7.69
CA ILE A 104 -11.01 4.43 -7.33
C ILE A 104 -9.63 4.51 -7.97
N ALA A 105 -8.84 3.43 -7.92
CA ALA A 105 -7.52 3.40 -8.55
C ALA A 105 -7.59 3.67 -10.06
N THR A 106 -8.50 2.98 -10.76
CA THR A 106 -8.76 3.16 -12.20
C THR A 106 -9.26 4.57 -12.54
N TYR A 107 -10.06 5.16 -11.65
CA TYR A 107 -10.57 6.52 -11.83
C TYR A 107 -9.44 7.55 -11.71
N VAL A 108 -8.67 7.50 -10.62
CA VAL A 108 -7.56 8.43 -10.37
C VAL A 108 -6.46 8.30 -11.43
N SER A 109 -6.19 7.09 -11.94
CA SER A 109 -5.20 6.88 -13.01
C SER A 109 -5.56 7.55 -14.34
N LYS A 110 -6.85 7.84 -14.58
CA LYS A 110 -7.33 8.55 -15.77
C LYS A 110 -7.25 10.08 -15.63
N CYS A 111 -6.94 10.61 -14.44
CA CYS A 111 -6.87 12.05 -14.21
C CYS A 111 -5.59 12.65 -14.81
N LEU A 112 -5.72 13.43 -15.89
CA LEU A 112 -4.59 14.10 -16.55
C LEU A 112 -3.82 15.03 -15.62
N THR A 113 -4.52 15.77 -14.75
CA THR A 113 -3.90 16.66 -13.76
C THR A 113 -2.98 15.88 -12.83
N CYS A 114 -3.47 14.76 -12.28
CA CYS A 114 -2.68 13.88 -11.43
C CYS A 114 -1.48 13.28 -12.17
N SER A 115 -1.69 12.78 -13.39
CA SER A 115 -0.63 12.14 -14.17
C SER A 115 0.49 13.11 -14.53
N ARG A 116 0.18 14.39 -14.79
CA ARG A 116 1.18 15.42 -15.07
C ARG A 116 2.02 15.79 -13.85
N VAL A 117 1.41 15.91 -12.68
CA VAL A 117 2.13 16.27 -11.44
C VAL A 117 2.86 15.09 -10.80
N LYS A 118 2.44 13.86 -11.09
CA LYS A 118 3.09 12.62 -10.62
C LYS A 118 4.13 12.07 -11.57
N ALA A 119 4.48 12.80 -12.64
CA ALA A 119 5.56 12.38 -13.52
C ALA A 119 6.82 12.08 -12.67
N GLU A 120 7.48 10.97 -12.95
CA GLU A 120 8.74 10.61 -12.29
C GLU A 120 9.79 11.66 -12.64
N TYR A 121 9.94 12.67 -11.78
CA TYR A 121 10.99 13.69 -11.93
C TYR A 121 12.37 13.15 -11.59
N GLN A 122 12.44 11.99 -10.93
CA GLN A 122 13.66 11.26 -10.69
C GLN A 122 13.85 10.31 -11.86
N LYS A 123 14.91 10.51 -12.65
CA LYS A 123 15.38 9.46 -13.56
C LYS A 123 15.61 8.20 -12.72
N PRO A 124 15.26 6.99 -13.20
CA PRO A 124 15.66 5.78 -12.52
C PRO A 124 17.16 5.88 -12.26
N ASN A 125 17.57 5.68 -11.00
CA ASN A 125 18.97 5.74 -10.65
C ASN A 125 19.71 4.79 -11.59
N GLY A 126 20.67 5.33 -12.34
CA GLY A 126 21.56 4.51 -13.14
C GLY A 126 22.29 3.53 -12.22
N LEU A 127 22.83 2.46 -12.79
CA LEU A 127 23.77 1.62 -12.06
C LEU A 127 24.88 2.51 -11.51
N LEU A 128 25.12 2.43 -10.20
CA LEU A 128 26.20 3.17 -9.56
C LEU A 128 27.52 2.72 -10.19
N GLN A 129 28.13 3.58 -11.00
CA GLN A 129 29.47 3.33 -11.54
C GLN A 129 30.48 3.73 -10.47
N GLN A 130 31.19 2.75 -9.94
CA GLN A 130 32.35 3.04 -9.08
C GLN A 130 33.51 3.49 -9.98
N PRO A 131 34.20 4.59 -9.65
CA PRO A 131 35.45 4.94 -10.32
C PRO A 131 36.49 3.85 -10.05
N GLU A 132 37.44 3.69 -10.97
CA GLU A 132 38.57 2.79 -10.78
C GLU A 132 39.36 3.17 -9.53
N ILE A 133 39.83 2.17 -8.78
CA ILE A 133 40.60 2.41 -7.56
C ILE A 133 42.00 2.88 -7.97
N PRO A 134 42.43 4.10 -7.59
CA PRO A 134 43.78 4.56 -7.90
C PRO A 134 44.81 3.66 -7.22
N MET A 135 45.87 3.33 -7.95
CA MET A 135 46.96 2.49 -7.48
C MET A 135 47.96 3.27 -6.61
N TRP A 136 48.04 4.59 -6.76
CA TRP A 136 49.01 5.45 -6.09
C TRP A 136 48.39 6.72 -5.51
N LYS A 137 49.09 7.29 -4.51
CA LYS A 137 48.73 8.58 -3.92
C LYS A 137 48.73 9.69 -4.99
N TRP A 138 47.73 10.57 -4.94
CA TRP A 138 47.55 11.72 -5.84
C TRP A 138 47.22 11.40 -7.31
N GLU A 139 46.95 10.13 -7.63
CA GLU A 139 46.56 9.71 -8.98
C GLU A 139 45.16 10.21 -9.38
N GLN A 140 44.26 10.33 -8.41
CA GLN A 140 42.92 10.86 -8.61
C GLN A 140 42.52 11.81 -7.48
N ILE A 141 42.04 13.00 -7.83
CA ILE A 141 41.51 14.02 -6.90
C ILE A 141 40.12 14.41 -7.38
N SER A 142 39.11 14.24 -6.53
CA SER A 142 37.77 14.81 -6.75
C SER A 142 37.57 16.01 -5.83
N MET A 143 36.88 17.03 -6.33
CA MET A 143 36.54 18.25 -5.59
C MET A 143 35.07 18.57 -5.84
N ASP A 144 34.39 19.06 -4.80
CA ASP A 144 33.01 19.54 -4.89
C ASP A 144 32.85 20.86 -4.12
N PHE A 145 31.86 21.65 -4.50
CA PHE A 145 31.55 22.94 -3.88
C PHE A 145 30.39 22.81 -2.90
N VAL A 146 30.64 23.12 -1.63
CA VAL A 146 29.56 23.31 -0.66
C VAL A 146 29.03 24.74 -0.80
N THR A 147 27.82 24.88 -1.35
CA THR A 147 27.15 26.19 -1.48
C THR A 147 26.15 26.42 -0.33
N LYS A 148 25.73 27.68 -0.14
CA LYS A 148 24.76 28.10 0.90
C LYS A 148 25.22 27.94 2.35
N LEU A 149 26.52 28.10 2.60
CA LEU A 149 27.02 28.26 3.97
C LEU A 149 26.57 29.60 4.55
N PRO A 150 26.37 29.69 5.88
CA PRO A 150 26.14 30.98 6.55
C PRO A 150 27.24 31.97 6.19
N ARG A 151 26.86 33.23 5.93
CA ARG A 151 27.87 34.29 5.80
C ARG A 151 28.54 34.43 7.16
N TYR A 152 29.86 34.44 7.20
CA TYR A 152 30.55 34.87 8.40
C TYR A 152 30.25 36.36 8.57
N ASP A 153 29.63 36.75 9.68
CA ASP A 153 29.70 38.12 10.13
C ASP A 153 31.10 38.30 10.68
N SER A 154 31.91 39.10 9.98
CA SER A 154 33.16 39.62 10.54
C SER A 154 32.79 40.66 11.61
N MET A 155 32.32 40.21 12.76
CA MET A 155 32.20 41.03 13.95
C MET A 155 33.25 40.62 14.96
N GLY A 156 34.24 41.50 15.17
CA GLY A 156 35.17 41.37 16.28
C GLY A 156 36.56 42.00 16.10
N LEU A 157 36.70 43.16 15.48
CA LEU A 157 37.84 44.05 15.77
C LEU A 157 37.27 45.30 16.44
N GLN A 158 37.31 45.28 17.79
CA GLN A 158 37.37 46.49 18.61
C GLN A 158 38.83 46.91 18.73
#